data_AF-C6M179-F1
#
_entry.id   AF-C6M179-F1
#
_cell.length_a   1.000
_cell.length_b   1.000
_cell.length_c   1.000
_cell.angle_alpha   90.00
_cell.angle_beta   90.00
_cell.angle_gamma   90.00
#
_symmetry.space_group_name_H-M   'P 1'
#
loop_
_entity.id
_entity.type
_entity.pdbx_description
1 polymer ?
#
loop_
_entity_poly.entity_id
_entity_poly.type
_entity_poly.pdbx_seq_one_letter_code
_entity_poly.pdbx_strand_id
1 'polypeptide(L)'
;MSVKPLLLCLLLASPAAFAGNLSCHESPKSTGNPELDAIVTRYECRYTGSLQQAYSAFMKQGYNGEAPYSKTVPSTLPRKNLTLNGKEKMDCGNTENAQPETFEWSFKLRRKNPNHINMEYQSLDCASGTHTDTEFNRNGKTVKIIHKVYSS
;
A
#
# COMPACT_ATOMS: atom_id res chain seq x y z
N MET A 1 34.75 51.65 7.85
CA MET A 1 33.42 51.55 7.19
C MET A 1 33.56 50.58 6.02
N SER A 2 32.93 49.40 6.07
CA SER A 2 31.67 49.06 5.35
C SER A 2 31.99 48.48 3.96
N VAL A 3 31.53 47.33 3.44
CA VAL A 3 30.64 46.21 3.81
C VAL A 3 31.11 45.02 2.95
N LYS A 4 31.17 43.78 3.49
CA LYS A 4 31.27 42.55 2.67
C LYS A 4 29.87 42.19 2.15
N PRO A 5 29.64 41.98 0.85
CA PRO A 5 28.33 41.54 0.38
C PRO A 5 28.18 40.05 0.71
N LEU A 6 27.34 39.76 1.70
CA LEU A 6 26.78 38.42 1.92
C LEU A 6 25.79 38.16 0.78
N LEU A 7 26.21 37.37 -0.20
CA LEU A 7 25.34 36.74 -1.19
C LEU A 7 24.49 35.65 -0.50
N LEU A 8 23.48 36.09 0.24
CA LEU A 8 22.34 35.28 0.69
C LEU A 8 21.21 35.48 -0.32
N CYS A 9 21.07 34.59 -1.29
CA CYS A 9 19.92 34.47 -2.21
C CYS A 9 20.22 33.30 -3.17
N LEU A 10 19.42 32.26 -3.38
CA LEU A 10 18.10 31.88 -2.91
C LEU A 10 18.17 30.37 -2.68
N LEU A 11 17.84 29.90 -1.48
CA LEU A 11 17.26 28.57 -1.36
C LEU A 11 15.94 28.67 -2.12
N LEU A 12 15.93 28.19 -3.37
CA LEU A 12 14.71 27.79 -4.04
C LEU A 12 13.97 26.94 -3.02
N ALA A 13 12.93 27.52 -2.42
CA ALA A 13 11.92 26.79 -1.72
C ALA A 13 11.43 25.77 -2.75
N SER A 14 12.02 24.57 -2.68
CA SER A 14 11.51 23.41 -3.36
C SER A 14 10.03 23.42 -3.06
N PRO A 15 9.14 23.38 -4.08
CA PRO A 15 7.71 23.36 -3.82
C PRO A 15 7.49 22.32 -2.74
N ALA A 16 7.00 22.77 -1.58
CA ALA A 16 6.70 21.91 -0.46
C ALA A 16 5.95 20.72 -1.05
N ALA A 17 6.51 19.52 -0.81
CA ALA A 17 6.02 18.29 -1.37
C ALA A 17 4.48 18.28 -1.26
N PHE A 18 3.80 18.25 -2.40
CA PHE A 18 2.39 17.87 -2.43
C PHE A 18 2.32 16.40 -2.00
N ALA A 19 2.41 16.16 -0.71
CA ALA A 19 1.85 14.99 -0.08
C ALA A 19 0.34 15.17 -0.18
N GLY A 20 -0.24 14.83 -1.33
CA GLY A 20 -1.68 14.63 -1.39
C GLY A 20 -1.99 13.58 -0.34
N ASN A 21 -2.84 13.88 0.64
CA ASN A 21 -3.22 12.86 1.61
C ASN A 21 -3.98 11.77 0.86
N LEU A 22 -3.61 10.51 1.12
CA LEU A 22 -4.38 9.38 0.64
C LEU A 22 -5.72 9.42 1.37
N SER A 23 -6.81 9.60 0.64
CA SER A 23 -8.15 9.59 1.20
C SER A 23 -8.79 8.26 0.85
N CYS A 24 -8.96 7.38 1.82
CA CYS A 24 -9.65 6.10 1.68
C CYS A 24 -11.02 6.16 2.37
N HIS A 25 -12.01 5.51 1.77
CA HIS A 25 -13.28 5.22 2.42
C HIS A 25 -13.70 3.81 2.04
N GLU A 26 -14.37 3.14 2.97
CA GLU A 26 -15.06 1.89 2.66
C GLU A 26 -16.15 2.17 1.62
N SER A 27 -16.27 1.29 0.64
CA SER A 27 -17.18 1.42 -0.47
C SER A 27 -18.18 0.26 -0.43
N PRO A 28 -19.49 0.53 -0.27
CA PRO A 28 -20.51 -0.52 -0.19
C PRO A 28 -20.83 -1.14 -1.56
N LYS A 29 -19.98 -0.92 -2.57
CA LYS A 29 -20.23 -1.42 -3.92
C LYS A 29 -20.07 -2.93 -3.94
N SER A 30 -21.21 -3.61 -4.02
CA SER A 30 -21.34 -5.02 -4.36
C SER A 30 -20.36 -5.40 -5.48
N THR A 31 -19.68 -6.51 -5.26
CA THR A 31 -18.87 -7.23 -6.24
C THR A 31 -19.72 -7.87 -7.34
N GLY A 32 -21.06 -7.85 -7.20
CA GLY A 32 -22.00 -8.56 -8.05
C GLY A 32 -22.20 -10.02 -7.66
N ASN A 33 -21.52 -10.48 -6.59
CA ASN A 33 -21.66 -11.81 -6.02
C ASN A 33 -21.95 -11.69 -4.51
N PRO A 34 -23.18 -12.05 -4.06
CA PRO A 34 -23.58 -11.95 -2.66
C PRO A 34 -22.70 -12.76 -1.69
N GLU A 35 -22.14 -13.90 -2.13
CA GLU A 35 -21.26 -14.72 -1.29
C GLU A 35 -19.91 -14.03 -1.06
N LEU A 36 -19.37 -13.36 -2.10
CA LEU A 36 -18.17 -12.55 -1.96
C LEU A 36 -18.43 -11.26 -1.18
N ASP A 37 -19.59 -10.64 -1.37
CA ASP A 37 -19.96 -9.42 -0.65
C ASP A 37 -20.06 -9.61 0.87
N ALA A 38 -20.30 -10.84 1.33
CA ALA A 38 -20.32 -11.17 2.75
C ALA A 38 -18.92 -11.26 3.38
N ILE A 39 -17.86 -11.50 2.58
CA ILE A 39 -16.50 -11.76 3.09
C ILE A 39 -15.46 -10.75 2.59
N VAL A 40 -15.83 -9.87 1.66
CA VAL A 40 -14.95 -8.86 1.07
C VAL A 40 -15.28 -7.47 1.58
N THR A 41 -14.30 -6.85 2.23
CA THR A 41 -14.34 -5.41 2.50
C THR A 41 -13.63 -4.65 1.39
N ARG A 42 -14.32 -3.67 0.79
CA ARG A 42 -13.77 -2.87 -0.31
C ARG A 42 -13.51 -1.44 0.12
N TYR A 43 -12.32 -0.94 -0.20
CA TYR A 43 -11.93 0.45 -0.01
C TYR A 43 -11.66 1.13 -1.35
N GLU A 44 -12.15 2.36 -1.50
CA GLU A 44 -11.79 3.25 -2.60
C GLU A 44 -10.93 4.39 -2.06
N CYS A 45 -9.69 4.45 -2.51
CA CYS A 45 -8.79 5.55 -2.18
C CYS A 45 -8.52 6.46 -3.38
N ARG A 46 -8.24 7.72 -3.09
CA ARG A 46 -7.80 8.72 -4.08
C ARG A 46 -6.50 9.39 -3.63
N TYR A 47 -5.61 9.61 -4.58
CA TYR A 47 -4.37 10.34 -4.40
C TYR A 47 -4.14 11.32 -5.56
N THR A 48 -3.71 12.55 -5.27
CA THR A 48 -3.32 13.53 -6.31
C THR A 48 -1.80 13.50 -6.51
N GLY A 49 -1.36 13.02 -7.68
CA GLY A 49 0.04 12.98 -8.06
C GLY A 49 0.38 11.85 -9.03
N SER A 50 1.63 11.39 -8.97
CA SER A 50 2.11 10.28 -9.79
C SER A 50 1.70 8.92 -9.20
N LEU A 51 1.73 7.90 -10.05
CA LEU A 51 1.49 6.51 -9.64
C LEU A 51 2.51 6.03 -8.58
N GLN A 52 3.76 6.52 -8.68
CA GLN A 52 4.82 6.21 -7.72
C GLN A 52 4.54 6.82 -6.35
N GLN A 53 4.09 8.07 -6.29
CA GLN A 53 3.71 8.73 -5.04
C GLN A 53 2.48 8.07 -4.41
N ALA A 54 1.47 7.75 -5.22
CA ALA A 54 0.26 7.08 -4.74
C ALA A 54 0.56 5.70 -4.15
N TYR A 55 1.40 4.90 -4.82
CA TYR A 55 1.88 3.62 -4.28
C TYR A 55 2.60 3.80 -2.95
N SER A 56 3.56 4.73 -2.86
CA SER A 56 4.29 4.95 -1.61
C SER A 56 3.42 5.48 -0.48
N ALA A 57 2.43 6.32 -0.78
CA ALA A 57 1.45 6.76 0.20
C ALA A 57 0.61 5.59 0.70
N PHE A 58 0.12 4.74 -0.20
CA PHE A 58 -0.64 3.54 0.14
C PHE A 58 0.15 2.54 0.99
N MET A 59 1.39 2.24 0.61
CA MET A 59 2.27 1.35 1.39
C MET A 59 2.61 1.90 2.78
N LYS A 60 2.58 3.23 2.96
CA LYS A 60 2.91 3.89 4.24
C LYS A 60 1.69 4.10 5.15
N GLN A 61 0.58 4.55 4.58
CA GLN A 61 -0.61 4.97 5.33
C GLN A 61 -1.64 3.83 5.45
N GLY A 62 -1.58 2.83 4.58
CA GLY A 62 -2.62 1.80 4.49
C GLY A 62 -3.95 2.37 4.00
N TYR A 63 -5.00 1.55 4.10
CA TYR A 63 -6.37 1.92 3.71
C TYR A 63 -7.26 2.23 4.93
N ASN A 64 -6.82 1.83 6.13
CA ASN A 64 -7.46 2.04 7.42
C ASN A 64 -6.47 2.50 8.51
N GLY A 65 -5.29 3.02 8.12
CA GLY A 65 -4.21 3.36 9.06
C GLY A 65 -3.26 2.21 9.38
N GLU A 66 -3.57 0.99 8.93
CA GLU A 66 -2.75 -0.20 9.12
C GLU A 66 -2.38 -0.75 7.73
N ALA A 67 -1.12 -0.62 7.32
CA ALA A 67 -0.64 -1.27 6.10
C ALA A 67 -0.11 -2.67 6.48
N PRO A 68 -0.80 -3.77 6.13
CA PRO A 68 -0.47 -5.10 6.63
C PRO A 68 0.59 -5.79 5.76
N TYR A 69 1.62 -5.06 5.30
CA TYR A 69 2.63 -5.61 4.40
C TYR A 69 3.93 -5.91 5.15
N SER A 70 4.50 -7.09 4.88
CA SER A 70 5.86 -7.43 5.36
C SER A 70 6.85 -6.31 5.02
N LYS A 71 7.78 -6.01 5.94
CA LYS A 71 8.82 -4.97 5.79
C LYS A 71 9.71 -5.17 4.55
N THR A 72 9.72 -6.37 3.99
CA THR A 72 10.46 -6.72 2.77
C THR A 72 9.74 -6.30 1.49
N VAL A 73 8.44 -6.00 1.55
CA VAL A 73 7.70 -5.45 0.42
C VAL A 73 8.17 -4.01 0.17
N PRO A 74 8.58 -3.65 -1.05
CA PRO A 74 9.10 -2.31 -1.33
C PRO A 74 8.05 -1.23 -1.06
N SER A 75 8.42 -0.19 -0.31
CA SER A 75 7.61 1.01 -0.11
C SER A 75 7.62 1.95 -1.31
N THR A 76 8.47 1.70 -2.30
CA THR A 76 8.54 2.46 -3.56
C THR A 76 8.13 1.58 -4.74
N LEU A 77 7.37 2.14 -5.67
CA LEU A 77 6.85 1.41 -6.83
C LEU A 77 7.98 0.83 -7.69
N PRO A 78 8.09 -0.50 -7.82
CA PRO A 78 9.06 -1.11 -8.73
C PRO A 78 8.86 -0.69 -10.18
N ARG A 79 9.97 -0.54 -10.91
CA ARG A 79 9.96 -0.21 -12.36
C ARG A 79 9.46 -1.37 -13.23
N LYS A 80 9.59 -2.61 -12.74
CA LYS A 80 9.20 -3.84 -13.43
C LYS A 80 8.18 -4.62 -12.58
N ASN A 81 7.62 -5.68 -13.16
CA ASN A 81 6.85 -6.66 -12.42
C ASN A 81 7.70 -7.26 -11.30
N LEU A 82 7.07 -7.56 -10.16
CA LEU A 82 7.74 -8.09 -8.99
C LEU A 82 6.92 -9.25 -8.41
N THR A 83 7.60 -10.32 -8.01
CA THR A 83 7.01 -11.39 -7.21
C THR A 83 7.95 -11.61 -6.04
N LEU A 84 7.42 -11.59 -4.83
CA LEU A 84 8.15 -11.93 -3.61
C LEU A 84 7.35 -12.98 -2.86
N ASN A 85 8.07 -13.90 -2.23
CA ASN A 85 7.51 -14.83 -1.27
C ASN A 85 8.42 -14.79 -0.06
N GLY A 86 7.86 -14.99 1.12
CA GLY A 86 8.64 -15.03 2.33
C GLY A 86 7.98 -15.87 3.39
N LYS A 87 8.73 -16.05 4.46
CA LYS A 87 8.27 -16.69 5.68
C LYS A 87 8.57 -15.76 6.83
N GLU A 88 7.64 -15.62 7.75
CA GLU A 88 7.80 -14.82 8.95
C GLU A 88 7.50 -15.70 10.16
N LYS A 89 8.33 -15.57 11.20
CA LYS A 89 8.07 -16.25 12.46
C LYS A 89 7.20 -15.33 13.31
N MET A 90 6.05 -15.82 13.73
CA MET A 90 5.12 -15.09 14.58
C MET A 90 4.89 -15.87 15.85
N ASP A 91 4.93 -15.18 16.99
CA ASP A 91 4.52 -15.77 18.26
C ASP A 91 3.00 -15.62 18.40
N CYS A 92 2.31 -16.74 18.45
CA CYS A 92 0.85 -16.80 18.55
C CYS A 92 0.36 -16.97 20.00
N GLY A 93 1.26 -16.94 20.99
CA GLY A 93 0.91 -16.75 22.39
C GLY A 93 0.14 -17.89 23.06
N ASN A 94 0.24 -19.13 22.56
CA ASN A 94 -0.68 -20.19 22.99
C ASN A 94 -0.21 -21.03 24.20
N THR A 95 1.00 -20.87 24.74
CA THR A 95 1.43 -21.46 26.04
C THR A 95 2.79 -20.87 26.46
N GLU A 96 3.15 -20.97 27.76
CA GLU A 96 4.45 -20.53 28.34
C GLU A 96 5.71 -21.13 27.67
N ASN A 97 5.57 -22.02 26.68
CA ASN A 97 6.66 -22.59 25.89
C ASN A 97 6.33 -22.70 24.38
N ALA A 98 5.33 -21.97 23.88
CA ALA A 98 4.97 -22.02 22.46
C ALA A 98 6.14 -21.51 21.62
N GLN A 99 6.63 -22.35 20.70
CA GLN A 99 7.62 -21.90 19.74
C GLN A 99 6.95 -21.01 18.68
N PRO A 100 7.64 -19.96 18.20
CA PRO A 100 7.13 -19.13 17.11
C PRO A 100 6.80 -19.99 15.90
N GLU A 101 5.57 -19.87 15.43
CA GLU A 101 5.11 -20.55 14.23
C GLU A 101 5.61 -19.80 12.99
N THR A 102 5.86 -20.54 11.91
CA THR A 102 6.35 -19.94 10.66
C THR A 102 5.20 -19.82 9.67
N PHE A 103 4.85 -18.59 9.33
CA PHE A 103 3.79 -18.27 8.39
C PHE A 103 4.35 -17.84 7.05
N GLU A 104 3.67 -18.22 5.98
CA GLU A 104 4.04 -17.85 4.62
C GLU A 104 3.28 -16.61 4.17
N TRP A 105 3.95 -15.77 3.37
CA TRP A 105 3.31 -14.68 2.67
C TRP A 105 3.80 -14.61 1.22
N SER A 106 2.95 -14.07 0.35
CA SER A 106 3.28 -13.80 -1.04
C SER A 106 2.84 -12.41 -1.45
N PHE A 107 3.61 -11.80 -2.34
CA PHE A 107 3.36 -10.50 -2.91
C PHE A 107 3.59 -10.54 -4.42
N LYS A 108 2.64 -10.02 -5.19
CA LYS A 108 2.79 -9.86 -6.64
C LYS A 108 2.44 -8.43 -7.01
N LEU A 109 3.31 -7.82 -7.80
CA LEU A 109 3.05 -6.55 -8.48
C LEU A 109 3.18 -6.75 -9.99
N ARG A 110 2.15 -6.32 -10.71
CA ARG A 110 2.06 -6.44 -12.16
C ARG A 110 1.72 -5.08 -12.76
N ARG A 111 2.61 -4.58 -13.61
CA ARG A 111 2.38 -3.42 -14.46
C ARG A 111 1.58 -3.85 -15.67
N LYS A 112 0.35 -3.32 -15.80
CA LYS A 112 -0.49 -3.52 -16.99
C LYS A 112 -0.10 -2.51 -18.07
N ASN A 113 0.12 -1.26 -17.67
CA ASN A 113 0.62 -0.18 -18.52
C ASN A 113 1.26 0.91 -17.62
N PRO A 114 1.79 2.01 -18.17
CA PRO A 114 2.44 3.07 -17.38
C PRO A 114 1.55 3.73 -16.31
N ASN A 115 0.23 3.65 -16.46
CA ASN A 115 -0.78 4.28 -15.60
C ASN A 115 -1.56 3.27 -14.75
N HIS A 116 -1.32 1.96 -14.90
CA HIS A 116 -2.12 0.92 -14.25
C HIS A 116 -1.23 -0.19 -13.71
N ILE A 117 -1.31 -0.42 -12.40
CA ILE A 117 -0.69 -1.56 -11.73
C ILE A 117 -1.72 -2.34 -10.90
N ASN A 118 -1.53 -3.65 -10.84
CA ASN A 118 -2.22 -4.53 -9.91
C ASN A 118 -1.21 -5.04 -8.88
N MET A 119 -1.68 -5.16 -7.65
CA MET A 119 -0.92 -5.65 -6.52
C MET A 119 -1.78 -6.67 -5.79
N GLU A 120 -1.23 -7.87 -5.59
CA GLU A 120 -1.85 -8.94 -4.81
C GLU A 120 -0.94 -9.21 -3.61
N TYR A 121 -1.54 -9.38 -2.43
CA TYR A 121 -0.83 -9.80 -1.23
C TYR A 121 -1.63 -10.89 -0.52
N GLN A 122 -0.94 -11.90 -0.05
CA GLN A 122 -1.51 -12.96 0.77
C GLN A 122 -0.58 -13.20 1.95
N SER A 123 -1.13 -13.26 3.14
CA SER A 123 -0.43 -13.67 4.36
C SER A 123 -1.32 -14.60 5.17
N LEU A 124 -0.68 -15.49 5.90
CA LEU A 124 -1.30 -16.21 7.00
C LEU A 124 -0.76 -15.62 8.30
N ASP A 125 -1.60 -15.52 9.32
CA ASP A 125 -1.18 -15.18 10.67
C ASP A 125 -1.80 -16.17 11.68
N CYS A 126 -1.58 -15.87 12.97
CA CYS A 126 -2.00 -16.70 14.09
C CYS A 126 -3.51 -16.95 14.19
N ALA A 127 -4.34 -16.08 13.62
CA ALA A 127 -5.79 -16.14 13.74
C ALA A 127 -6.50 -16.34 12.39
N SER A 128 -5.94 -15.80 11.31
CA SER A 128 -6.60 -15.77 10.00
C SER A 128 -5.62 -15.65 8.84
N GLY A 129 -6.10 -16.00 7.65
CA GLY A 129 -5.49 -15.60 6.40
C GLY A 129 -5.99 -14.22 5.98
N THR A 130 -5.09 -13.38 5.49
CA THR A 130 -5.46 -12.16 4.79
C THR A 130 -5.08 -12.30 3.33
N HIS A 131 -6.05 -12.14 2.43
CA HIS A 131 -5.79 -11.95 1.01
C HIS A 131 -6.26 -10.56 0.61
N THR A 132 -5.46 -9.87 -0.22
CA THR A 132 -5.82 -8.56 -0.74
C THR A 132 -5.53 -8.42 -2.22
N ASP A 133 -6.44 -7.73 -2.90
CA ASP A 133 -6.28 -7.28 -4.28
C ASP A 133 -6.33 -5.75 -4.32
N THR A 134 -5.29 -5.14 -4.88
CA THR A 134 -5.19 -3.69 -5.00
C THR A 134 -4.93 -3.28 -6.45
N GLU A 135 -5.82 -2.48 -7.01
CA GLU A 135 -5.67 -1.86 -8.32
C GLU A 135 -5.33 -0.38 -8.14
N PHE A 136 -4.28 0.09 -8.81
CA PHE A 136 -3.98 1.51 -8.93
C PHE A 136 -4.13 1.93 -10.38
N ASN A 137 -4.97 2.93 -10.63
CA ASN A 137 -5.26 3.44 -11.95
C ASN A 137 -5.13 4.96 -11.97
N ARG A 138 -4.14 5.46 -12.71
CA ARG A 138 -3.86 6.88 -12.88
C ARG A 138 -4.65 7.44 -14.05
N ASN A 139 -5.43 8.48 -13.78
CA ASN A 139 -6.08 9.32 -14.77
C ASN A 139 -5.67 10.78 -14.55
N GLY A 140 -4.85 11.31 -15.47
CA GLY A 140 -4.30 12.66 -15.38
C GLY A 140 -3.44 12.87 -14.12
N LYS A 141 -3.90 13.76 -13.24
CA LYS A 141 -3.23 14.11 -11.97
C LYS A 141 -3.75 13.29 -10.77
N THR A 142 -4.72 12.41 -10.98
CA THR A 142 -5.33 11.63 -9.90
C THR A 142 -5.05 10.14 -10.10
N VAL A 143 -4.79 9.45 -9.00
CA VAL A 143 -4.70 8.00 -8.95
C VAL A 143 -5.88 7.51 -8.13
N LYS A 144 -6.69 6.66 -8.74
CA LYS A 144 -7.74 5.90 -8.04
C LYS A 144 -7.14 4.57 -7.61
N ILE A 145 -7.39 4.18 -6.38
CA ILE A 145 -6.93 2.92 -5.80
C ILE A 145 -8.17 2.16 -5.35
N ILE A 146 -8.34 0.93 -5.83
CA ILE A 146 -9.36 0.02 -5.32
C ILE A 146 -8.63 -1.06 -4.55
N HIS A 147 -8.88 -1.14 -3.25
CA HIS A 147 -8.31 -2.16 -2.37
C HIS A 147 -9.44 -3.07 -1.89
N LYS A 148 -9.26 -4.37 -2.04
CA LYS A 148 -10.18 -5.40 -1.56
C LYS A 148 -9.46 -6.25 -0.53
N VAL A 149 -10.09 -6.45 0.62
CA VAL A 149 -9.63 -7.33 1.68
C VAL A 149 -10.61 -8.50 1.74
N TYR A 150 -10.09 -9.70 1.56
CA TYR A 150 -10.85 -10.94 1.66
C TYR A 150 -10.57 -11.51 3.05
N SER A 151 -11.61 -11.58 3.86
CA SER A 151 -11.60 -12.20 5.18
C SER A 151 -11.72 -13.71 5.01
N SER A 152 -10.82 -14.49 5.61
CA SER A 152 -10.91 -15.96 5.68
C SER A 152 -11.35 -16.43 7.04
#